data_AF-A0A1Q8AMR8-F1
#
_entry.id   AF-A0A1Q8AMR8-F1
#
_cell.length_a   1.000
_cell.length_b   1.000
_cell.length_c   1.000
_cell.angle_alpha   90.00
_cell.angle_beta   90.00
_cell.angle_gamma   90.00
#
_symmetry.space_group_name_H-M   'P 1'
#
loop_
_entity.id
_entity.type
_entity.pdbx_description
1 polymer ?
#
loop_
_entity_poly.entity_id
_entity_poly.type
_entity_poly.pdbx_seq_one_letter_code
_entity_poly.pdbx_strand_id
1 'polypeptide(L)'
;MSTKKLPTWVSVLIASVIIVGILAVAAVGGAAFFIYRHVNTSFTSSETAQVEFTQARARFEGQQPLIEIRHDDDPIIHRELVKDTAERQKLESLRVLAYDRHAGKLVRVSIPFWLLRMAPSKNLSFLNDNGIDVDSERVRLTLDDLERRGPGLLIDSKGRRGSLVLVWTE
;
A
#
# COMPACT_ATOMS: atom_id res chain seq x y z
N MET A 1 -35.02 -15.96 45.02
CA MET A 1 -33.74 -15.57 44.39
C MET A 1 -33.78 -14.06 44.18
N SER A 2 -33.06 -13.30 45.02
CA SER A 2 -33.13 -11.83 44.99
C SER A 2 -32.19 -11.29 43.91
N THR A 3 -32.75 -10.72 42.83
CA THR A 3 -31.95 -10.07 41.79
C THR A 3 -31.47 -8.73 42.32
N LYS A 4 -30.22 -8.66 42.79
CA LYS A 4 -29.57 -7.39 43.14
C LYS A 4 -29.57 -6.50 41.90
N LYS A 5 -30.42 -5.47 41.88
CA LYS A 5 -30.42 -4.47 40.80
C LYS A 5 -29.09 -3.71 40.85
N LEU A 6 -28.34 -3.75 39.75
CA LEU A 6 -27.12 -2.95 39.62
C LEU A 6 -27.49 -1.46 39.71
N PRO A 7 -26.71 -0.63 40.43
CA PRO A 7 -26.93 0.80 40.47
C PRO A 7 -26.80 1.39 39.06
N THR A 8 -27.66 2.36 38.74
CA THR A 8 -27.83 2.89 37.37
C THR A 8 -26.51 3.36 36.75
N TRP A 9 -25.58 3.93 37.53
CA TRP A 9 -24.26 4.34 37.02
C TRP A 9 -23.47 3.15 36.48
N VAL A 10 -23.51 2.00 37.15
CA VAL A 10 -22.76 0.81 36.75
C VAL A 10 -23.33 0.26 35.45
N SER A 11 -24.66 0.30 35.29
CA SER A 11 -25.30 -0.06 34.02
C SER A 11 -24.90 0.89 32.88
N VAL A 12 -24.83 2.20 33.15
CA VAL A 12 -24.38 3.20 32.14
C VAL A 12 -22.94 2.94 31.73
N LEU A 13 -22.07 2.63 32.70
CA LEU A 13 -20.65 2.38 32.45
C LEU A 13 -20.46 1.09 31.63
N ILE A 14 -21.18 0.01 31.97
CA ILE A 14 -21.18 -1.23 31.20
C ILE A 14 -21.68 -1.00 29.77
N ALA A 15 -22.79 -0.29 29.60
CA ALA A 15 -23.34 0.02 28.28
C ALA A 15 -22.35 0.84 27.42
N SER A 16 -21.68 1.83 28.03
CA SER A 16 -20.66 2.64 27.34
C SER A 16 -19.49 1.78 26.85
N VAL A 17 -18.95 0.89 27.69
CA VAL A 17 -17.84 -0.01 27.30
C VAL A 17 -18.26 -0.95 26.17
N ILE A 18 -19.48 -1.49 26.21
CA ILE A 18 -19.99 -2.36 25.15
C ILE A 18 -20.12 -1.60 23.83
N ILE A 19 -20.68 -0.38 23.85
CA ILE A 19 -20.82 0.46 22.65
C ILE A 19 -19.45 0.78 22.05
N VAL A 20 -18.48 1.19 22.88
CA VAL A 20 -17.11 1.48 22.43
C VAL A 20 -16.46 0.22 21.86
N GLY A 21 -16.64 -0.93 22.50
CA GLY A 21 -16.13 -2.22 22.00
C GLY A 21 -16.71 -2.60 20.63
N ILE A 22 -18.03 -2.47 20.46
CA ILE A 22 -18.70 -2.73 19.18
C ILE A 22 -18.21 -1.77 18.09
N LEU A 23 -18.08 -0.48 18.40
CA LEU A 23 -17.55 0.51 17.45
C LEU A 23 -16.11 0.20 17.04
N ALA A 24 -15.26 -0.23 17.97
CA ALA A 24 -13.89 -0.61 17.68
C ALA A 24 -13.84 -1.83 16.74
N VAL A 25 -14.63 -2.88 17.02
CA VAL A 25 -14.72 -4.07 16.17
C VAL A 25 -15.29 -3.74 14.79
N ALA A 26 -16.33 -2.90 14.72
CA ALA A 26 -16.91 -2.47 13.45
C ALA A 26 -15.92 -1.63 12.62
N ALA A 27 -15.13 -0.77 13.25
CA ALA A 27 -14.10 0.02 12.57
C ALA A 27 -12.99 -0.88 12.00
N VAL A 28 -12.50 -1.84 12.79
CA VAL A 28 -11.45 -2.78 12.35
C VAL A 28 -11.99 -3.72 11.25
N GLY A 29 -13.19 -4.28 11.45
CA GLY A 29 -13.85 -5.15 10.48
C GLY A 29 -14.19 -4.43 9.18
N GLY A 30 -14.68 -3.19 9.27
CA GLY A 30 -14.96 -2.34 8.11
C GLY A 30 -13.70 -2.00 7.32
N ALA A 31 -12.60 -1.67 8.00
CA ALA A 31 -11.31 -1.43 7.36
C ALA A 31 -10.78 -2.68 6.64
N ALA A 32 -10.77 -3.83 7.31
CA ALA A 32 -10.32 -5.10 6.72
C ALA A 32 -11.18 -5.53 5.51
N PHE A 33 -12.50 -5.40 5.63
CA PHE A 33 -13.43 -5.69 4.55
C PHE A 33 -13.23 -4.74 3.35
N PHE A 34 -12.99 -3.46 3.60
CA PHE A 34 -12.73 -2.48 2.55
C PHE A 34 -11.45 -2.81 1.77
N ILE A 35 -10.39 -3.22 2.48
CA ILE A 35 -9.13 -3.69 1.87
C ILE A 35 -9.38 -4.93 1.02
N TYR A 36 -10.07 -5.94 1.56
CA TYR A 36 -10.38 -7.16 0.81
C TYR A 36 -11.18 -6.85 -0.47
N ARG A 37 -12.11 -5.90 -0.39
CA ARG A 37 -12.89 -5.46 -1.56
C ARG A 37 -12.05 -4.75 -2.62
N HIS A 38 -10.95 -4.12 -2.23
CA HIS A 38 -10.08 -3.34 -3.10
C HIS A 38 -8.88 -4.14 -3.66
N VAL A 39 -8.62 -5.34 -3.14
CA VAL A 39 -7.69 -6.31 -3.72
C VAL A 39 -8.43 -7.11 -4.78
N ASN A 40 -8.32 -6.68 -6.05
CA ASN A 40 -8.86 -7.45 -7.16
C ASN A 40 -7.75 -8.32 -7.74
N THR A 41 -7.86 -9.61 -7.50
CA THR A 41 -7.00 -10.62 -8.11
C THR A 41 -7.77 -11.26 -9.26
N SER A 42 -7.29 -11.12 -10.49
CA SER A 42 -7.88 -11.76 -11.67
C SER A 42 -6.84 -12.64 -12.36
N PHE A 43 -7.30 -13.77 -12.89
CA PHE A 43 -6.49 -14.56 -13.81
C PHE A 43 -6.67 -13.97 -15.21
N THR A 44 -5.60 -13.52 -15.83
CA THR A 44 -5.65 -12.85 -17.12
C THR A 44 -4.48 -13.26 -18.00
N SER A 45 -4.70 -13.21 -19.32
CA SER A 45 -3.66 -13.51 -20.29
C SER A 45 -2.56 -12.45 -20.25
N SER A 46 -1.35 -12.85 -20.66
CA SER A 46 -0.20 -11.95 -20.65
C SER A 46 -0.37 -10.73 -21.57
N GLU A 47 -1.15 -10.88 -22.63
CA GLU A 47 -1.48 -9.81 -23.57
C GLU A 47 -2.34 -8.73 -22.92
N THR A 48 -3.43 -9.12 -22.24
CA THR A 48 -4.30 -8.19 -21.51
C THR A 48 -3.55 -7.50 -20.37
N ALA A 49 -2.72 -8.24 -19.63
CA ALA A 49 -1.86 -7.65 -18.61
C ALA A 49 -0.93 -6.60 -19.23
N GLN A 50 -0.31 -6.90 -20.38
CA GLN A 50 0.60 -5.96 -21.03
C GLN A 50 -0.10 -4.67 -21.50
N VAL A 51 -1.35 -4.76 -21.96
CA VAL A 51 -2.18 -3.59 -22.27
C VAL A 51 -2.43 -2.75 -21.02
N GLU A 52 -2.82 -3.36 -19.90
CA GLU A 52 -3.07 -2.64 -18.64
C GLU A 52 -1.82 -1.95 -18.10
N PHE A 53 -0.66 -2.63 -18.14
CA PHE A 53 0.61 -2.05 -17.73
C PHE A 53 1.02 -0.89 -18.64
N THR A 54 0.79 -1.01 -19.94
CA THR A 54 1.10 0.07 -20.91
C THR A 54 0.20 1.27 -20.65
N GLN A 55 -1.10 1.06 -20.44
CA GLN A 55 -2.05 2.13 -20.13
C GLN A 55 -1.73 2.81 -18.79
N ALA A 56 -1.33 2.05 -17.77
CA ALA A 56 -0.93 2.60 -16.49
C ALA A 56 0.39 3.39 -16.60
N ARG A 57 1.38 2.87 -17.33
CA ARG A 57 2.66 3.55 -17.56
C ARG A 57 2.52 4.82 -18.39
N ALA A 58 1.60 4.84 -19.36
CA ALA A 58 1.35 6.02 -20.22
C ALA A 58 1.06 7.29 -19.40
N ARG A 59 0.45 7.16 -18.22
CA ARG A 59 0.17 8.28 -17.30
C ARG A 59 1.43 8.91 -16.70
N PHE A 60 2.51 8.16 -16.70
CA PHE A 60 3.80 8.52 -16.12
C PHE A 60 4.90 8.59 -17.18
N GLU A 61 4.54 8.64 -18.47
CA GLU A 61 5.53 8.80 -19.54
C GLU A 61 6.39 10.06 -19.32
N GLY A 62 7.71 9.88 -19.36
CA GLY A 62 8.68 10.94 -19.08
C GLY A 62 8.95 11.21 -17.59
N GLN A 63 8.24 10.56 -16.65
CA GLN A 63 8.57 10.63 -15.22
C GLN A 63 9.59 9.56 -14.86
N GLN A 64 10.64 9.96 -14.12
CA GLN A 64 11.56 9.00 -13.52
C GLN A 64 10.89 8.33 -12.31
N PRO A 65 10.92 6.99 -12.22
CA PRO A 65 10.44 6.27 -11.04
C PRO A 65 11.31 6.60 -9.84
N LEU A 66 10.71 6.69 -8.64
CA LEU A 66 11.48 6.95 -7.41
C LEU A 66 12.48 5.84 -7.08
N ILE A 67 12.11 4.59 -7.39
CA ILE A 67 12.92 3.40 -7.19
C ILE A 67 13.02 2.68 -8.53
N GLU A 68 14.24 2.60 -9.04
CA GLU A 68 14.57 1.85 -10.24
C GLU A 68 15.23 0.53 -9.83
N ILE A 69 14.54 -0.58 -10.07
CA ILE A 69 15.08 -1.92 -9.80
C ILE A 69 15.64 -2.46 -11.12
N ARG A 70 16.97 -2.39 -11.28
CA ARG A 70 17.67 -2.98 -12.42
C ARG A 70 17.99 -4.45 -12.19
N HIS A 71 18.13 -5.19 -13.28
CA HIS A 71 18.07 -6.65 -13.34
C HIS A 71 19.13 -7.42 -12.52
N ASP A 72 20.20 -6.75 -12.09
CA ASP A 72 21.32 -7.30 -11.28
C ASP A 72 22.01 -6.24 -10.38
N ASP A 73 21.45 -5.03 -10.28
CA ASP A 73 22.05 -3.95 -9.48
C ASP A 73 21.23 -3.67 -8.22
N ASP A 74 21.88 -3.09 -7.21
CA ASP A 74 21.20 -2.50 -6.07
C ASP A 74 20.11 -1.54 -6.55
N PRO A 75 18.90 -1.56 -5.95
CA PRO A 75 17.81 -0.67 -6.33
C PRO A 75 18.27 0.79 -6.22
N ILE A 76 18.21 1.51 -7.32
CA ILE A 76 18.62 2.92 -7.38
C ILE A 76 17.44 3.77 -6.93
N ILE A 77 17.61 4.46 -5.81
CA ILE A 77 16.61 5.41 -5.31
C ILE A 77 16.99 6.80 -5.80
N HIS A 78 16.13 7.37 -6.63
CA HIS A 78 16.27 8.75 -7.11
C HIS A 78 15.77 9.72 -6.02
N ARG A 79 16.48 9.79 -4.87
CA ARG A 79 16.14 10.69 -3.75
C ARG A 79 16.13 12.16 -4.13
N GLU A 80 16.85 12.53 -5.20
CA GLU A 80 16.83 13.87 -5.80
C GLU A 80 15.43 14.31 -6.25
N LEU A 81 14.55 13.34 -6.54
CA LEU A 81 13.14 13.60 -6.87
C LEU A 81 12.32 13.98 -5.62
N VAL A 82 12.77 13.60 -4.43
CA VAL A 82 12.19 14.00 -3.14
C VAL A 82 12.84 15.32 -2.76
N LYS A 83 12.21 16.43 -3.16
CA LYS A 83 12.65 17.75 -2.72
C LYS A 83 12.37 17.88 -1.23
N ASP A 84 13.42 17.94 -0.41
CA ASP A 84 13.31 18.12 1.06
C ASP A 84 12.51 19.37 1.46
N THR A 85 12.42 20.35 0.54
CA THR A 85 11.68 21.61 0.73
C THR A 85 10.27 21.59 0.14
N ALA A 86 9.84 20.51 -0.53
CA ALA A 86 8.49 20.42 -1.08
C ALA A 86 7.45 20.25 0.04
N GLU A 87 6.33 20.94 -0.11
CA GLU A 87 5.18 20.78 0.77
C GLU A 87 4.63 19.36 0.66
N ARG A 88 4.25 18.77 1.80
CA ARG A 88 3.61 17.45 1.85
C ARG A 88 2.26 17.53 1.14
N GLN A 89 2.12 16.80 0.05
CA GLN A 89 0.84 16.62 -0.63
C GLN A 89 0.09 15.44 -0.01
N LYS A 90 -1.23 15.60 0.08
CA LYS A 90 -2.11 14.54 0.59
C LYS A 90 -2.29 13.49 -0.48
N LEU A 91 -1.72 12.31 -0.26
CA LEU A 91 -1.94 11.12 -1.09
C LEU A 91 -3.20 10.40 -0.64
N GLU A 92 -4.00 9.94 -1.59
CA GLU A 92 -5.25 9.21 -1.34
C GLU A 92 -4.99 7.71 -1.28
N SER A 93 -4.26 7.17 -2.28
CA SER A 93 -4.04 5.74 -2.40
C SER A 93 -2.70 5.37 -3.05
N LEU A 94 -2.14 4.27 -2.58
CA LEU A 94 -1.03 3.55 -3.17
C LEU A 94 -1.59 2.43 -4.04
N ARG A 95 -1.33 2.50 -5.34
CA ARG A 95 -1.75 1.51 -6.32
C ARG A 95 -0.59 0.57 -6.64
N VAL A 96 -0.85 -0.73 -6.58
CA VAL A 96 0.10 -1.77 -6.99
C VAL A 96 -0.57 -2.60 -8.07
N LEU A 97 0.12 -2.73 -9.19
CA LEU A 97 -0.24 -3.62 -10.28
C LEU A 97 0.91 -4.62 -10.44
N ALA A 98 0.64 -5.89 -10.16
CA ALA A 98 1.62 -6.96 -10.27
C ALA A 98 1.07 -8.07 -11.17
N TYR A 99 1.86 -8.53 -12.13
CA TYR A 99 1.53 -9.63 -13.01
C TYR A 99 2.54 -10.75 -12.84
N ASP A 100 2.07 -11.96 -12.61
CA ASP A 100 2.85 -13.18 -12.64
C ASP A 100 2.50 -13.96 -13.92
N ARG A 101 3.46 -14.01 -14.85
CA ARG A 101 3.32 -14.73 -16.12
C ARG A 101 3.25 -16.25 -15.94
N HIS A 102 3.87 -16.81 -14.91
CA HIS A 102 3.87 -18.25 -14.68
C HIS A 102 2.51 -18.73 -14.17
N ALA A 103 1.92 -17.97 -13.25
CA ALA A 103 0.59 -18.24 -12.71
C ALA A 103 -0.56 -17.68 -13.56
N GLY A 104 -0.27 -16.84 -14.56
CA GLY A 104 -1.29 -16.13 -15.35
C GLY A 104 -2.14 -15.18 -14.51
N LYS A 105 -1.55 -14.60 -13.47
CA LYS A 105 -2.28 -13.90 -12.41
C LYS A 105 -1.93 -12.42 -12.42
N LEU A 106 -2.95 -11.58 -12.54
CA LEU A 106 -2.86 -10.14 -12.36
C LEU A 106 -3.44 -9.76 -11.00
N VAL A 107 -2.63 -9.08 -10.22
CA VAL A 107 -3.00 -8.58 -8.90
C VAL A 107 -3.06 -7.07 -8.99
N ARG A 108 -4.25 -6.53 -8.73
CA ARG A 108 -4.49 -5.11 -8.58
C ARG A 108 -4.81 -4.82 -7.12
N VAL A 109 -3.91 -4.10 -6.47
CA VAL A 109 -4.08 -3.66 -5.10
C VAL A 109 -4.23 -2.15 -5.08
N SER A 110 -5.21 -1.69 -4.30
CA SER A 110 -5.39 -0.28 -3.98
C SER A 110 -5.35 -0.15 -2.48
N ILE A 111 -4.27 0.42 -1.95
CA ILE A 111 -4.08 0.62 -0.51
C ILE A 111 -4.33 2.09 -0.19
N PRO A 112 -5.37 2.43 0.57
CA PRO A 112 -5.58 3.81 0.99
C PRO A 112 -4.45 4.30 1.91
N PHE A 113 -4.02 5.56 1.76
CA PHE A 113 -2.93 6.11 2.58
C PHE A 113 -3.27 6.20 4.07
N TRP A 114 -4.53 6.40 4.42
CA TRP A 114 -4.98 6.39 5.81
C TRP A 114 -4.63 5.06 6.50
N LEU A 115 -4.68 3.95 5.76
CA LEU A 115 -4.36 2.64 6.30
C LEU A 115 -2.86 2.50 6.54
N LEU A 116 -2.04 2.94 5.57
CA LEU A 116 -0.58 2.97 5.72
C LEU A 116 -0.15 3.83 6.92
N ARG A 117 -0.89 4.91 7.20
CA ARG A 117 -0.66 5.80 8.35
C ARG A 117 -1.04 5.16 9.69
N MET A 118 -1.95 4.18 9.69
CA MET A 118 -2.33 3.42 10.88
C MET A 118 -1.43 2.19 11.12
N ALA A 119 -0.63 1.79 10.13
CA ALA A 119 0.30 0.68 10.31
C ALA A 119 1.36 1.04 11.38
N PRO A 120 1.69 0.11 12.30
CA PRO A 120 2.68 0.36 13.34
C PRO A 120 4.08 0.62 12.77
N SER A 121 4.35 0.14 11.55
CA SER A 121 5.55 0.43 10.78
C SER A 121 5.37 1.69 9.94
N LYS A 122 6.01 2.81 10.35
CA LYS A 122 6.07 4.05 9.55
C LYS A 122 7.00 3.95 8.33
N ASN A 123 7.71 2.83 8.19
CA ASN A 123 8.66 2.58 7.11
C ASN A 123 8.02 1.61 6.11
N LEU A 124 7.94 1.99 4.84
CA LEU A 124 7.47 1.09 3.80
C LEU A 124 8.67 0.30 3.29
N SER A 125 8.84 -0.92 3.80
CA SER A 125 9.88 -1.83 3.32
C SER A 125 9.35 -2.59 2.10
N PHE A 126 9.44 -1.97 0.92
CA PHE A 126 8.93 -2.51 -0.35
C PHE A 126 9.73 -3.71 -0.91
N LEU A 127 10.79 -4.15 -0.22
CA LEU A 127 11.78 -5.09 -0.77
C LEU A 127 11.92 -6.41 0.01
N ASN A 128 11.27 -6.54 1.17
CA ASN A 128 11.49 -7.73 2.00
C ASN A 128 10.83 -9.01 1.46
N ASP A 129 9.78 -8.89 0.63
CA ASP A 129 9.05 -10.06 0.10
C ASP A 129 9.63 -10.64 -1.21
N ASN A 130 10.62 -9.99 -1.83
CA ASN A 130 11.23 -10.45 -3.09
C ASN A 130 12.58 -11.17 -2.93
N GLY A 131 13.03 -11.47 -1.70
CA GLY A 131 14.25 -12.24 -1.45
C GLY A 131 15.55 -11.53 -1.87
N ILE A 132 15.52 -10.20 -1.96
CA ILE A 132 16.71 -9.38 -2.21
C ILE A 132 17.07 -8.72 -0.87
N ASP A 133 18.12 -9.24 -0.22
CA ASP A 133 18.68 -8.72 1.03
C ASP A 133 19.41 -7.40 0.74
N VAL A 134 18.65 -6.32 0.59
CA VAL A 134 19.19 -4.98 0.45
C VAL A 134 19.24 -4.35 1.83
N ASP A 135 20.45 -3.99 2.23
CA ASP A 135 20.81 -3.29 3.46
C ASP A 135 19.72 -2.28 3.89
N SER A 136 18.96 -2.68 4.90
CA SER A 136 17.69 -2.08 5.34
C SER A 136 17.84 -0.66 5.93
N GLU A 137 19.07 -0.16 6.05
CA GLU A 137 19.35 1.21 6.48
C GLU A 137 19.37 2.20 5.30
N ARG A 138 19.69 1.77 4.08
CA ARG A 138 19.79 2.65 2.90
C ARG A 138 18.47 2.84 2.14
N VAL A 139 17.50 1.95 2.33
CA VAL A 139 16.22 1.92 1.59
C VAL A 139 15.01 2.20 2.50
N ARG A 140 15.14 3.12 3.46
CA ARG A 140 14.00 3.58 4.26
C ARG A 140 13.29 4.72 3.56
N LEU A 141 12.29 4.40 2.74
CA LEU A 141 11.30 5.38 2.28
C LEU A 141 10.20 5.50 3.32
N THR A 142 10.04 6.70 3.86
CA THR A 142 8.96 6.99 4.80
C THR A 142 7.71 7.45 4.07
N LEU A 143 6.54 7.34 4.73
CA LEU A 143 5.30 7.90 4.20
C LEU A 143 5.43 9.41 3.90
N ASP A 144 6.16 10.12 4.76
CA ASP A 144 6.39 11.55 4.62
C ASP A 144 7.18 11.89 3.34
N ASP A 145 8.14 11.04 2.95
CA ASP A 145 8.90 11.24 1.71
C ASP A 145 8.01 11.05 0.47
N LEU A 146 7.06 10.11 0.54
CA LEU A 146 6.06 9.94 -0.51
C LEU A 146 5.12 11.14 -0.59
N GLU A 147 4.63 11.63 0.55
CA GLU A 147 3.78 12.84 0.60
C GLU A 147 4.55 14.06 0.06
N ARG A 148 5.84 14.22 0.39
CA ARG A 148 6.69 15.31 -0.14
C ARG A 148 6.94 15.20 -1.64
N ARG A 149 7.09 13.97 -2.16
CA ARG A 149 7.20 13.72 -3.60
C ARG A 149 5.88 14.04 -4.33
N GLY A 150 4.75 13.82 -3.66
CA GLY A 150 3.43 13.90 -4.24
C GLY A 150 3.12 12.72 -5.18
N PRO A 151 1.97 12.75 -5.85
CA PRO A 151 1.50 11.66 -6.69
C PRO A 151 2.48 11.42 -7.85
N GLY A 152 2.79 10.15 -8.09
CA GLY A 152 3.79 9.78 -9.08
C GLY A 152 4.18 8.31 -9.07
N LEU A 153 4.96 7.95 -10.09
CA LEU A 153 5.49 6.61 -10.27
C LEU A 153 6.57 6.30 -9.22
N LEU A 154 6.37 5.23 -8.45
CA LEU A 154 7.31 4.81 -7.42
C LEU A 154 8.23 3.72 -7.94
N ILE A 155 7.68 2.65 -8.47
CA ILE A 155 8.43 1.48 -8.95
C ILE A 155 7.91 1.12 -10.32
N ASP A 156 8.85 0.92 -11.25
CA ASP A 156 8.61 0.23 -12.51
C ASP A 156 9.65 -0.86 -12.67
N SER A 157 9.24 -2.11 -12.46
CA SER A 157 10.13 -3.27 -12.53
C SER A 157 9.58 -4.32 -13.47
N LYS A 158 10.48 -4.87 -14.28
CA LYS A 158 10.24 -6.06 -15.12
C LYS A 158 11.21 -7.14 -14.62
N GLY A 159 10.68 -8.24 -14.11
CA GLY A 159 11.48 -9.36 -13.59
C GLY A 159 11.92 -10.35 -14.67
N ARG A 160 12.98 -11.12 -14.38
CA ARG A 160 13.59 -12.13 -15.28
C ARG A 160 12.61 -13.19 -15.81
N ARG A 161 11.57 -13.51 -15.04
CA ARG A 161 10.57 -14.55 -15.37
C ARG A 161 9.33 -13.99 -16.09
N GLY A 162 9.38 -12.74 -16.55
CA GLY A 162 8.24 -12.05 -17.15
C GLY A 162 7.21 -11.59 -16.13
N SER A 163 7.58 -11.50 -14.85
CA SER A 163 6.80 -10.79 -13.86
C SER A 163 6.89 -9.28 -14.11
N LEU A 164 5.77 -8.59 -13.99
CA LEU A 164 5.70 -7.13 -14.16
C LEU A 164 5.18 -6.55 -12.85
N VAL A 165 5.83 -5.50 -12.35
CA VAL A 165 5.38 -4.80 -11.13
C VAL A 165 5.44 -3.30 -11.39
N LEU A 166 4.31 -2.64 -11.17
CA LEU A 166 4.14 -1.21 -11.28
C LEU A 166 3.50 -0.69 -10.00
N VAL A 167 4.13 0.30 -9.37
CA VAL A 167 3.64 0.92 -8.14
C VAL A 167 3.62 2.42 -8.31
N TRP A 168 2.50 3.05 -7.97
CA TRP A 168 2.36 4.50 -8.03
C TRP A 168 1.44 5.02 -6.93
N THR A 169 1.52 6.32 -6.70
CA THR A 169 0.70 7.05 -5.73
C THR A 169 -0.23 8.03 -6.43
N GLU A 170 -1.45 8.13 -5.92
CA GLU A 170 -2.52 9.05 -6.35
C GLU A 170 -3.05 9.78 -5.13
#